data_AF-A0A212SGB1-F1
#
_entry.id   AF-A0A212SGB1-F1
#
_cell.length_a   1.000
_cell.length_b   1.000
_cell.length_c   1.000
_cell.angle_alpha   90.00
_cell.angle_beta   90.00
_cell.angle_gamma   90.00
#
_symmetry.space_group_name_H-M   'P 1'
#
loop_
_entity.id
_entity.type
_entity.pdbx_description
1 polymer ?
#
loop_
_entity_poly.entity_id
_entity_poly.type
_entity_poly.pdbx_seq_one_letter_code
_entity_poly.pdbx_strand_id
1 'polypeptide(L)'
;MADTLKRAAGRGSAELAPKPAEVDIIECFPLPIAVLDHTGEAVLVNKLFNQKYKQEILHSPTVRKTIHERGAGWKTLKIPYGVHDPVACRAQTVELPAGSMLIFDDAADENVLRQLDQLQAQVSALRRLCSTDVLTGAWNRLHFDEVVAAEIERSVRHRQPVSLILFDIDHFKRINDTYGHQAGDSVLRELVSVVRKTIRSIDMLFRWGGEEFVVIAASTGYRGSAALAEKIREAIEAHRFQSVGPVTVSLGVAERIAPEP
;
A
#
# COMPACT_ATOMS: atom_id res chain seq x y z
N MET A 1 -84.98 -0.94 5.84
CA MET A 1 -83.84 -1.87 5.99
C MET A 1 -83.24 -2.09 4.63
N ALA A 2 -82.26 -1.27 4.25
CA ALA A 2 -81.47 -1.46 3.04
C ALA A 2 -80.14 -0.73 3.17
N ASP A 3 -79.13 -1.42 2.69
CA ASP A 3 -77.69 -1.26 2.89
C ASP A 3 -77.07 -0.36 1.81
N THR A 4 -75.84 0.10 2.08
CA THR A 4 -74.81 0.57 1.14
C THR A 4 -75.05 1.85 0.30
N LEU A 5 -74.30 2.94 0.61
CA LEU A 5 -73.38 3.65 -0.32
C LEU A 5 -72.92 5.04 0.19
N LYS A 6 -71.61 5.31 0.04
CA LYS A 6 -70.86 6.59 0.12
C LYS A 6 -70.55 7.10 1.54
N ARG A 7 -69.36 6.89 2.13
CA ARG A 7 -68.00 7.24 1.63
C ARG A 7 -67.95 8.64 1.01
N ALA A 8 -67.83 9.66 1.85
CA ALA A 8 -67.10 10.89 1.57
C ALA A 8 -66.83 11.64 2.88
N ALA A 9 -65.64 12.21 2.97
CA ALA A 9 -65.18 13.22 3.91
C ALA A 9 -64.84 12.77 5.35
N GLY A 10 -63.53 12.67 5.58
CA GLY A 10 -62.95 13.09 6.87
C GLY A 10 -62.06 12.05 7.51
N ARG A 11 -60.78 12.00 7.10
CA ARG A 11 -59.57 11.73 7.92
C ARG A 11 -58.40 11.38 7.00
N GLY A 12 -57.25 12.04 7.18
CA GLY A 12 -56.00 11.57 6.59
C GLY A 12 -54.90 12.58 6.28
N SER A 13 -54.92 13.80 6.82
CA SER A 13 -53.73 14.69 6.79
C SER A 13 -52.79 14.33 7.95
N ALA A 14 -52.13 13.17 7.86
CA ALA A 14 -51.07 12.76 8.79
C ALA A 14 -50.10 11.79 8.10
N GLU A 15 -48.81 12.12 8.22
CA GLU A 15 -47.60 11.31 7.97
C GLU A 15 -47.21 10.96 6.53
N LEU A 16 -46.36 11.83 5.96
CA LEU A 16 -45.39 11.50 4.91
C LEU A 16 -43.94 11.53 5.45
N ALA A 17 -43.76 11.39 6.77
CA ALA A 17 -42.44 11.28 7.38
C ALA A 17 -42.05 9.80 7.42
N PRO A 18 -40.85 9.42 6.93
CA PRO A 18 -40.40 8.04 7.01
C PRO A 18 -40.37 7.57 8.46
N LYS A 19 -40.79 6.33 8.70
CA LYS A 19 -40.77 5.76 10.06
C LYS A 19 -39.32 5.68 10.56
N PRO A 20 -39.08 5.73 11.88
CA PRO A 20 -37.72 5.66 12.43
C PRO A 20 -36.90 4.47 11.90
N ALA A 21 -37.52 3.29 11.77
CA ALA A 21 -36.87 2.10 11.20
C ALA A 21 -36.48 2.25 9.72
N GLU A 22 -37.23 3.02 8.94
CA GLU A 22 -36.91 3.29 7.52
C GLU A 22 -35.74 4.28 7.41
N VAL A 23 -35.68 5.27 8.31
CA VAL A 23 -34.55 6.20 8.42
C VAL A 23 -33.25 5.46 8.77
N ASP A 24 -33.30 4.55 9.74
CA ASP A 24 -32.15 3.75 10.15
C ASP A 24 -31.61 2.87 9.01
N ILE A 25 -32.51 2.24 8.24
CA ILE A 25 -32.13 1.43 7.07
C ILE A 25 -31.46 2.29 5.99
N ILE A 26 -31.99 3.49 5.73
CA ILE A 26 -31.45 4.38 4.70
C ILE A 26 -30.09 4.96 5.12
N GLU A 27 -29.91 5.26 6.41
CA GLU A 27 -28.63 5.70 6.96
C GLU A 27 -27.56 4.60 6.96
N CYS A 28 -27.96 3.33 7.09
CA CYS A 28 -27.04 2.18 7.01
C CYS A 28 -26.75 1.72 5.58
N PHE A 29 -27.36 2.32 4.57
CA PHE A 29 -27.16 1.90 3.18
C PHE A 29 -25.74 2.25 2.71
N PRO A 30 -25.01 1.31 2.04
CA PRO A 30 -23.58 1.47 1.74
C PRO A 30 -23.25 2.43 0.59
N LEU A 31 -24.27 3.07 0.00
CA LEU A 31 -24.12 4.01 -1.12
C LEU A 31 -24.81 5.34 -0.79
N PRO A 32 -24.38 6.45 -1.41
CA PRO A 32 -25.13 7.70 -1.33
C PRO A 32 -26.55 7.52 -1.90
N ILE A 33 -27.57 7.86 -1.09
CA ILE A 33 -28.98 7.72 -1.45
C ILE A 33 -29.75 9.02 -1.18
N ALA A 34 -30.69 9.32 -2.08
CA ALA A 34 -31.75 10.29 -1.88
C ALA A 34 -33.13 9.66 -2.12
N VAL A 35 -34.06 9.84 -1.19
CA VAL A 35 -35.47 9.48 -1.33
C VAL A 35 -36.27 10.73 -1.62
N LEU A 36 -37.04 10.68 -2.70
CA LEU A 36 -37.87 11.77 -3.18
C LEU A 36 -39.35 11.39 -3.04
N ASP A 37 -40.20 12.36 -2.78
CA ASP A 37 -41.66 12.19 -2.82
C ASP A 37 -42.20 12.15 -4.26
N HIS A 38 -43.52 12.13 -4.39
CA HIS A 38 -44.23 12.19 -5.67
C HIS A 38 -44.11 13.54 -6.40
N THR A 39 -43.70 14.61 -5.70
CA THR A 39 -43.46 15.93 -6.28
C THR A 39 -42.02 16.08 -6.79
N GLY A 40 -41.15 15.15 -6.42
CA GLY A 40 -39.71 15.15 -6.72
C GLY A 40 -38.89 15.97 -5.72
N GLU A 41 -39.45 16.28 -4.57
CA GLU A 41 -38.74 16.91 -3.45
C GLU A 41 -38.09 15.86 -2.55
N ALA A 42 -36.90 16.18 -2.03
CA ALA A 42 -36.15 15.27 -1.18
C ALA A 42 -36.80 15.14 0.20
N VAL A 43 -37.27 13.92 0.50
CA VAL A 43 -37.84 13.57 1.80
C VAL A 43 -36.74 13.13 2.77
N LEU A 44 -35.75 12.40 2.27
CA LEU A 44 -34.63 11.92 3.07
C LEU A 44 -33.37 11.76 2.22
N VAL A 45 -32.22 12.07 2.79
CA VAL A 45 -30.90 11.78 2.23
C VAL A 45 -30.03 11.18 3.33
N ASN A 46 -29.21 10.19 3.01
CA ASN A 46 -28.31 9.60 4.01
C ASN A 46 -27.02 10.43 4.19
N LYS A 47 -26.27 10.14 5.25
CA LYS A 47 -24.99 10.81 5.53
C LYS A 47 -24.02 10.76 4.36
N LEU A 48 -23.91 9.63 3.66
CA LEU A 48 -23.01 9.47 2.51
C LEU A 48 -23.38 10.42 1.37
N PHE A 49 -24.67 10.65 1.13
CA PHE A 49 -25.13 11.65 0.17
C PHE A 49 -24.69 13.05 0.58
N ASN A 50 -24.93 13.48 1.82
CA ASN A 50 -24.57 14.83 2.27
C ASN A 50 -23.05 15.07 2.36
N GLN A 51 -22.26 14.02 2.61
CA GLN A 51 -20.80 14.10 2.57
C GLN A 51 -20.29 14.37 1.16
N LYS A 52 -20.96 13.80 0.15
CA LYS A 52 -20.48 13.80 -1.23
C LYS A 52 -21.18 14.80 -2.14
N TYR A 53 -22.41 15.17 -1.85
CA TYR A 53 -23.25 15.99 -2.71
C TYR A 53 -23.99 17.06 -1.91
N LYS A 54 -24.21 18.21 -2.54
CA LYS A 54 -25.18 19.20 -2.05
C LYS A 54 -26.58 18.83 -2.51
N GLN A 55 -27.58 19.02 -1.66
CA GLN A 55 -28.99 18.72 -1.99
C GLN A 55 -29.50 19.49 -3.21
N GLU A 56 -28.92 20.66 -3.51
CA GLU A 56 -29.19 21.47 -4.71
C GLU A 56 -29.08 20.67 -6.03
N ILE A 57 -28.24 19.64 -6.05
CA ILE A 57 -28.03 18.78 -7.21
C ILE A 57 -29.30 18.01 -7.59
N LEU A 58 -30.20 17.72 -6.64
CA LEU A 58 -31.46 17.04 -6.89
C LEU A 58 -32.43 17.88 -7.75
N HIS A 59 -32.23 19.20 -7.79
CA HIS A 59 -32.98 20.11 -8.66
C HIS A 59 -32.34 20.29 -10.04
N SER A 60 -31.16 19.71 -10.29
CA SER A 60 -30.47 19.80 -11.57
C SER A 60 -31.28 19.17 -12.70
N PRO A 61 -31.36 19.79 -13.90
CA PRO A 61 -32.05 19.23 -15.06
C PRO A 61 -31.57 17.83 -15.43
N THR A 62 -30.28 17.53 -15.25
CA THR A 62 -29.67 16.23 -15.54
C THR A 62 -30.21 15.13 -14.61
N VAL A 63 -30.38 15.46 -13.33
CA VAL A 63 -30.93 14.54 -12.31
C VAL A 63 -32.43 14.38 -12.51
N ARG A 64 -33.16 15.48 -12.77
CA ARG A 64 -34.61 15.42 -13.08
C ARG A 64 -34.95 14.60 -14.31
N LYS A 65 -34.13 14.70 -15.36
CA LYS A 65 -34.28 13.84 -16.55
C LYS A 65 -34.16 12.36 -16.19
N THR A 66 -33.26 12.01 -15.28
CA THR A 66 -33.04 10.63 -14.83
C THR A 66 -34.19 10.11 -13.97
N ILE A 67 -34.79 10.96 -13.14
CA ILE A 67 -36.01 10.66 -12.36
C ILE A 67 -37.19 10.36 -13.30
N HIS A 68 -37.35 11.12 -14.39
CA HIS A 68 -38.49 10.99 -15.30
C HIS A 68 -38.36 9.87 -16.33
N GLU A 69 -37.12 9.54 -16.73
CA GLU A 69 -36.86 8.43 -17.64
C GLU A 69 -36.93 7.07 -16.90
N ARG A 70 -38.16 6.64 -16.61
CA ARG A 70 -38.49 5.34 -16.01
C ARG A 70 -37.87 4.19 -16.83
N GLY A 71 -36.82 3.58 -16.30
CA GLY A 71 -36.13 2.47 -16.94
C GLY A 71 -35.16 1.79 -15.98
N ALA A 72 -35.16 0.46 -15.99
CA ALA A 72 -34.31 -0.36 -15.11
C ALA A 72 -32.84 -0.25 -15.53
N GLY A 73 -31.97 0.22 -14.61
CA GLY A 73 -30.52 0.16 -14.76
C GLY A 73 -29.79 1.44 -14.34
N TRP A 74 -28.45 1.32 -14.24
CA TRP A 74 -27.55 2.42 -13.94
C TRP A 74 -27.39 3.38 -15.13
N LYS A 75 -27.48 4.68 -14.88
CA LYS A 75 -27.27 5.74 -15.88
C LYS A 75 -26.16 6.69 -15.45
N THR A 76 -25.34 7.12 -16.40
CA THR A 76 -24.26 8.07 -16.12
C THR A 76 -24.79 9.51 -16.08
N LEU A 77 -24.53 10.22 -14.99
CA LEU A 77 -24.85 11.63 -14.79
C LEU A 77 -23.57 12.45 -14.74
N LYS A 78 -23.59 13.62 -15.39
CA LYS A 78 -22.59 14.65 -15.18
C LYS A 78 -23.13 15.64 -14.17
N ILE A 79 -22.58 15.61 -12.96
CA ILE A 79 -23.00 16.47 -11.86
C ILE A 79 -21.98 17.61 -11.72
N PRO A 80 -22.41 18.88 -11.81
CA PRO A 80 -21.50 20.00 -11.54
C PRO A 80 -21.09 19.98 -10.06
N TYR A 81 -19.78 19.88 -9.79
CA TYR A 81 -19.22 19.88 -8.44
C TYR A 81 -18.46 21.18 -8.18
N GLY A 82 -19.16 22.20 -7.68
CA GLY A 82 -18.54 23.49 -7.35
C GLY A 82 -17.97 24.24 -8.57
N VAL A 83 -16.72 24.70 -8.46
CA VAL A 83 -15.99 25.48 -9.49
C VAL A 83 -15.17 24.58 -10.44
N HIS A 84 -15.14 23.26 -10.20
CA HIS A 84 -14.37 22.30 -10.98
C HIS A 84 -15.24 21.59 -12.03
N ASP A 85 -14.57 20.91 -12.98
CA ASP A 85 -15.19 20.15 -14.06
C ASP A 85 -16.24 19.15 -13.54
N PRO A 86 -17.32 18.91 -14.30
CA PRO A 86 -18.42 18.06 -13.88
C PRO A 86 -17.94 16.62 -13.64
N VAL A 87 -18.25 16.09 -12.45
CA VAL A 87 -17.93 14.70 -12.07
C VAL A 87 -18.95 13.77 -12.70
N ALA A 88 -18.47 12.72 -13.36
CA ALA A 88 -19.33 11.67 -13.90
C ALA A 88 -19.62 10.65 -12.79
N CYS A 89 -20.88 10.54 -12.38
CA CYS A 89 -21.34 9.48 -11.47
C CYS A 89 -22.33 8.57 -12.18
N ARG A 90 -22.60 7.39 -11.62
CA ARG A 90 -23.74 6.57 -12.05
C ARG A 90 -24.86 6.77 -11.04
N ALA A 91 -26.09 6.83 -11.53
CA ALA A 91 -27.27 6.85 -10.70
C ALA A 91 -28.30 5.85 -11.23
N GLN A 92 -29.02 5.23 -10.31
CA GLN A 92 -30.16 4.38 -10.62
C GLN A 92 -31.38 4.88 -9.83
N THR A 93 -32.52 4.91 -10.50
CA THR A 93 -33.81 5.22 -9.87
C THR A 93 -34.55 3.92 -9.60
N VAL A 94 -35.06 3.78 -8.38
CA VAL A 94 -35.93 2.70 -7.93
C VAL A 94 -37.29 3.30 -7.57
N GLU A 95 -38.37 2.79 -8.17
CA GLU A 95 -39.73 3.25 -7.84
C GLU A 95 -40.16 2.72 -6.47
N LEU A 96 -40.74 3.59 -5.66
CA LEU A 96 -41.33 3.26 -4.37
C LEU A 96 -42.83 3.59 -4.39
N PRO A 97 -43.66 2.93 -3.56
CA PRO A 97 -45.10 3.26 -3.47
C PRO A 97 -45.41 4.72 -3.13
N ALA A 98 -44.50 5.40 -2.42
CA ALA A 98 -44.65 6.78 -1.96
C ALA A 98 -43.78 7.80 -2.72
N GLY A 99 -43.06 7.39 -3.77
CA GLY A 99 -42.13 8.27 -4.48
C GLY A 99 -41.04 7.52 -5.26
N SER A 100 -39.81 8.03 -5.20
CA SER A 100 -38.67 7.41 -5.88
C SER A 100 -37.41 7.44 -5.02
N MET A 101 -36.58 6.40 -5.13
CA MET A 101 -35.27 6.34 -4.51
C MET A 101 -34.19 6.46 -5.57
N LEU A 102 -33.27 7.41 -5.38
CA LEU A 102 -32.07 7.57 -6.18
C LEU A 102 -30.89 6.97 -5.44
N ILE A 103 -30.23 6.03 -6.09
CA ILE A 103 -28.99 5.41 -5.63
C ILE A 103 -27.87 5.93 -6.51
N PHE A 104 -26.83 6.48 -5.91
CA PHE A 104 -25.65 6.96 -6.62
C PHE A 104 -24.52 5.95 -6.42
N ASP A 105 -23.83 5.64 -7.50
CA ASP A 105 -22.64 4.80 -7.52
C ASP A 105 -21.55 5.56 -8.26
N ASP A 106 -20.57 5.97 -7.48
CA ASP A 106 -19.34 6.52 -8.00
C ASP A 106 -18.37 5.37 -8.26
N ALA A 107 -18.77 4.45 -9.12
CA ALA A 107 -17.91 3.40 -9.60
C ALA A 107 -16.71 4.06 -10.30
N ALA A 108 -15.59 4.07 -9.57
CA ALA A 108 -14.28 4.54 -9.94
C ALA A 108 -14.15 6.06 -10.13
N ASP A 109 -13.77 6.76 -9.06
CA ASP A 109 -12.80 7.86 -9.25
C ASP A 109 -11.52 7.24 -9.85
N GLU A 110 -11.48 7.03 -11.16
CA GLU A 110 -10.28 6.61 -11.88
C GLU A 110 -9.10 7.51 -11.54
N ASN A 111 -9.37 8.80 -11.24
CA ASN A 111 -8.38 9.75 -10.77
C ASN A 111 -7.77 9.36 -9.42
N VAL A 112 -8.55 8.85 -8.48
CA VAL A 112 -8.03 8.40 -7.17
C VAL A 112 -7.17 7.15 -7.34
N LEU A 113 -7.62 6.18 -8.15
CA LEU A 113 -6.83 4.98 -8.44
C LEU A 113 -5.52 5.33 -9.16
N ARG A 114 -5.56 6.21 -10.18
CA ARG A 114 -4.35 6.69 -10.87
C ARG A 114 -3.42 7.46 -9.93
N GLN A 115 -3.95 8.26 -9.02
CA GLN A 115 -3.14 8.98 -8.03
C GLN A 115 -2.47 8.02 -7.05
N LEU A 116 -3.16 6.97 -6.60
CA LEU A 116 -2.59 5.94 -5.75
C LEU A 116 -1.45 5.19 -6.47
N ASP A 117 -1.67 4.78 -7.72
CA ASP A 117 -0.64 4.12 -8.53
C ASP A 117 0.58 5.04 -8.75
N GLN A 118 0.33 6.33 -9.05
CA GLN A 118 1.39 7.30 -9.26
C GLN A 118 2.19 7.58 -7.98
N LEU A 119 1.51 7.67 -6.83
CA LEU A 119 2.16 7.81 -5.53
C LEU A 119 3.00 6.56 -5.20
N GLN A 120 2.46 5.37 -5.43
CA GLN A 120 3.20 4.11 -5.25
C GLN A 120 4.43 4.04 -6.16
N ALA A 121 4.31 4.47 -7.41
CA ALA A 121 5.42 4.53 -8.36
C ALA A 121 6.51 5.52 -7.89
N GLN A 122 6.12 6.68 -7.36
CA GLN A 122 7.04 7.67 -6.79
C GLN A 122 7.74 7.15 -5.53
N VAL A 123 6.99 6.54 -4.60
CA VAL A 123 7.56 5.91 -3.41
C VAL A 123 8.56 4.82 -3.80
N SER A 124 8.23 3.98 -4.77
CA SER A 124 9.12 2.94 -5.27
C SER A 124 10.38 3.54 -5.93
N ALA A 125 10.24 4.63 -6.69
CA ALA A 125 11.37 5.33 -7.29
C ALA A 125 12.30 5.95 -6.22
N LEU A 126 11.73 6.57 -5.18
CA LEU A 126 12.49 7.10 -4.06
C LEU A 126 13.20 6.00 -3.27
N ARG A 127 12.55 4.85 -3.04
CA ARG A 127 13.18 3.68 -2.40
C ARG A 127 14.41 3.20 -3.18
N ARG A 128 14.31 3.14 -4.51
CA ARG A 128 15.44 2.79 -5.39
C ARG A 128 16.59 3.79 -5.30
N LEU A 129 16.31 5.09 -5.13
CA LEU A 129 17.33 6.13 -4.96
C LEU A 129 18.02 6.04 -3.58
N CYS A 130 17.33 5.48 -2.59
CA CYS A 130 17.83 5.29 -1.23
C CYS A 130 18.23 3.84 -0.97
N SER A 131 18.78 3.11 -1.94
CA SER A 131 19.11 1.68 -1.77
C SER A 131 20.47 1.43 -1.09
N THR A 132 21.28 2.47 -0.90
CA THR A 132 22.60 2.38 -0.26
C THR A 132 22.62 2.97 1.15
N ASP A 133 23.42 2.38 2.03
CA ASP A 133 23.78 2.95 3.32
C ASP A 133 24.68 4.17 3.14
N VAL A 134 24.28 5.30 3.70
CA VAL A 134 24.96 6.61 3.50
C VAL A 134 26.39 6.61 4.07
N LEU A 135 26.62 5.87 5.16
CA LEU A 135 27.92 5.84 5.81
C LEU A 135 28.95 5.02 5.03
N THR A 136 28.56 3.81 4.62
CA THR A 136 29.49 2.81 4.08
C THR A 136 29.42 2.65 2.56
N GLY A 137 28.33 3.09 1.95
CA GLY A 137 28.04 2.89 0.53
C GLY A 137 27.71 1.45 0.15
N ALA A 138 27.61 0.51 1.11
CA ALA A 138 27.03 -0.81 0.90
C ALA A 138 25.54 -0.69 0.58
N TRP A 139 24.93 -1.74 0.03
CA TRP A 139 23.47 -1.78 -0.07
C TRP A 139 22.86 -1.78 1.34
N ASN A 140 21.69 -1.18 1.52
CA ASN A 140 21.04 -1.20 2.82
C ASN A 140 20.09 -2.39 2.98
N ARG A 141 19.57 -2.56 4.19
CA ARG A 141 18.58 -3.58 4.51
C ARG A 141 17.32 -3.53 3.63
N LEU A 142 16.83 -2.33 3.31
CA LEU A 142 15.65 -2.20 2.45
C LEU A 142 15.91 -2.83 1.06
N HIS A 143 17.08 -2.58 0.49
CA HIS A 143 17.46 -3.17 -0.78
C HIS A 143 17.72 -4.68 -0.68
N PHE A 144 18.23 -5.17 0.46
CA PHE A 144 18.34 -6.61 0.69
C PHE A 144 16.98 -7.30 0.58
N ASP A 145 15.95 -6.77 1.24
CA ASP A 145 14.61 -7.37 1.25
C ASP A 145 14.02 -7.47 -0.17
N GLU A 146 14.30 -6.48 -1.03
CA GLU A 146 13.91 -6.48 -2.45
C GLU A 146 14.69 -7.53 -3.27
N VAL A 147 16.01 -7.61 -3.06
CA VAL A 147 16.90 -8.43 -3.88
C VAL A 147 16.85 -9.91 -3.50
N VAL A 148 16.73 -10.23 -2.21
CA VAL A 148 16.76 -11.62 -1.72
C VAL A 148 15.60 -12.44 -2.30
N ALA A 149 14.42 -11.84 -2.43
CA ALA A 149 13.26 -12.48 -3.04
C ALA A 149 13.53 -12.82 -4.52
N ALA A 150 14.08 -11.86 -5.27
CA ALA A 150 14.42 -12.04 -6.69
C ALA A 150 15.51 -13.11 -6.88
N GLU A 151 16.53 -13.15 -6.02
CA GLU A 151 17.58 -14.17 -6.08
C GLU A 151 17.08 -15.57 -5.69
N ILE A 152 16.13 -15.67 -4.76
CA ILE A 152 15.45 -16.94 -4.46
C ILE A 152 14.67 -17.43 -5.70
N GLU A 153 13.87 -16.57 -6.34
CA GLU A 153 13.15 -16.94 -7.56
C GLU A 153 14.09 -17.37 -8.68
N ARG A 154 15.20 -16.65 -8.85
CA ARG A 154 16.26 -16.98 -9.80
C ARG A 154 16.88 -18.34 -9.50
N SER A 155 17.18 -18.62 -8.23
CA SER A 155 17.66 -19.92 -7.75
C SER A 155 16.71 -21.05 -8.14
N VAL A 156 15.39 -20.87 -7.94
CA VAL A 156 14.37 -21.85 -8.36
C VAL A 156 14.39 -22.05 -9.87
N ARG A 157 14.32 -20.95 -10.64
CA ARG A 157 14.22 -20.98 -12.10
C ARG A 157 15.41 -21.66 -12.76
N HIS A 158 16.61 -21.37 -12.29
CA HIS A 158 17.86 -21.86 -12.89
C HIS A 158 18.41 -23.11 -12.19
N ARG A 159 17.76 -23.60 -11.13
CA ARG A 159 18.25 -24.70 -10.29
C ARG A 159 19.68 -24.48 -9.80
N GLN A 160 19.99 -23.23 -9.47
CA GLN A 160 21.30 -22.83 -8.94
C GLN A 160 21.17 -22.54 -7.44
N PRO A 161 22.16 -22.92 -6.62
CA PRO A 161 22.12 -22.63 -5.19
C PRO A 161 22.26 -21.13 -4.93
N VAL A 162 21.69 -20.67 -3.83
CA VAL A 162 21.93 -19.33 -3.30
C VAL A 162 22.18 -19.47 -1.80
N SER A 163 23.18 -18.76 -1.30
CA SER A 163 23.51 -18.75 0.12
C SER A 163 23.59 -17.34 0.67
N LEU A 164 23.43 -17.23 1.97
CA LEU A 164 23.62 -16.01 2.75
C LEU A 164 24.80 -16.20 3.71
N ILE A 165 25.59 -15.14 3.85
CA ILE A 165 26.62 -15.01 4.88
C ILE A 165 26.25 -13.79 5.71
N LEU A 166 25.83 -13.99 6.96
CA LEU A 166 25.56 -12.93 7.92
C LEU A 166 26.78 -12.81 8.83
N PHE A 167 27.25 -11.59 9.07
CA PHE A 167 28.40 -11.39 9.95
C PHE A 167 28.35 -10.08 10.73
N ASP A 168 29.05 -10.08 11.85
CA ASP A 168 29.11 -8.98 12.81
C ASP A 168 30.56 -8.68 13.19
N ILE A 169 30.85 -7.43 13.54
CA ILE A 169 32.19 -6.99 13.96
C ILE A 169 32.39 -7.27 15.44
N ASP A 170 33.39 -8.11 15.76
CA ASP A 170 33.62 -8.51 17.13
C ASP A 170 34.02 -7.31 18.00
N HIS A 171 33.34 -7.16 19.14
CA HIS A 171 33.60 -6.10 20.12
C HIS A 171 33.51 -4.66 19.57
N PHE A 172 32.67 -4.41 18.55
CA PHE A 172 32.54 -3.08 17.95
C PHE A 172 32.14 -1.98 18.94
N LYS A 173 31.29 -2.28 19.93
CA LYS A 173 31.01 -1.33 21.03
C LYS A 173 32.29 -0.90 21.76
N ARG A 174 33.22 -1.83 22.04
CA ARG A 174 34.50 -1.52 22.69
C ARG A 174 35.36 -0.60 21.81
N ILE A 175 35.33 -0.80 20.50
CA ILE A 175 35.99 0.09 19.53
C ILE A 175 35.45 1.51 19.67
N ASN A 176 34.12 1.67 19.64
CA ASN A 176 33.48 2.98 19.79
C ASN A 176 33.78 3.63 21.14
N ASP A 177 33.71 2.86 22.22
CA ASP A 177 33.94 3.37 23.57
C ASP A 177 35.41 3.79 23.78
N THR A 178 36.37 3.14 23.10
CA THR A 178 37.81 3.40 23.26
C THR A 178 38.33 4.49 22.31
N TYR A 179 37.88 4.49 21.05
CA TYR A 179 38.42 5.35 19.99
C TYR A 179 37.42 6.40 19.49
N GLY A 180 36.19 6.38 20.01
CA GLY A 180 35.10 7.27 19.61
C GLY A 180 34.36 6.79 18.36
N HIS A 181 33.12 7.28 18.19
CA HIS A 181 32.25 6.89 17.08
C HIS A 181 32.83 7.20 15.68
N GLN A 182 33.63 8.26 15.54
CA GLN A 182 34.29 8.56 14.26
C GLN A 182 35.28 7.46 13.84
N ALA A 183 35.96 6.84 14.80
CA ALA A 183 36.85 5.72 14.54
C ALA A 183 36.06 4.48 14.12
N GLY A 184 34.94 4.19 14.78
CA GLY A 184 34.02 3.12 14.39
C GLY A 184 33.44 3.32 12.99
N ASP A 185 33.04 4.54 12.65
CA ASP A 185 32.61 4.89 11.29
C ASP A 185 33.70 4.65 10.24
N SER A 186 34.96 4.94 10.57
CA SER A 186 36.10 4.61 9.69
C SER A 186 36.24 3.11 9.51
N VAL A 187 36.15 2.33 10.59
CA VAL A 187 36.21 0.86 10.54
C VAL A 187 35.13 0.31 9.63
N LEU A 188 33.89 0.78 9.74
CA LEU A 188 32.78 0.33 8.89
C LEU A 188 33.03 0.61 7.40
N ARG A 189 33.56 1.79 7.05
CA ARG A 189 33.90 2.14 5.66
C ARG A 189 35.04 1.28 5.11
N GLU A 190 36.09 1.11 5.89
CA GLU A 190 37.24 0.28 5.52
C GLU A 190 36.84 -1.18 5.36
N LEU A 191 36.00 -1.71 6.26
CA LEU A 191 35.52 -3.08 6.21
C LEU A 191 34.75 -3.35 4.90
N VAL A 192 33.85 -2.43 4.50
CA VAL A 192 33.14 -2.58 3.23
C VAL A 192 34.10 -2.61 2.04
N SER A 193 35.17 -1.82 2.06
CA SER A 193 36.22 -1.84 1.02
C SER A 193 36.96 -3.18 0.98
N VAL A 194 37.32 -3.74 2.14
CA VAL A 194 37.98 -5.06 2.25
C VAL A 194 37.07 -6.17 1.72
N VAL A 195 35.80 -6.19 2.15
CA VAL A 195 34.85 -7.23 1.73
C VAL A 195 34.56 -7.13 0.23
N ARG A 196 34.36 -5.92 -0.32
CA ARG A 196 34.14 -5.71 -1.77
C ARG A 196 35.30 -6.18 -2.65
N LYS A 197 36.54 -6.12 -2.16
CA LYS A 197 37.71 -6.67 -2.86
C LYS A 197 37.79 -8.19 -2.80
N THR A 198 37.09 -8.80 -1.84
CA THR A 198 37.12 -10.25 -1.57
C THR A 198 36.00 -10.99 -2.29
N ILE A 199 34.81 -10.39 -2.38
CA ILE A 199 33.64 -10.98 -3.04
C ILE A 199 33.66 -10.76 -4.56
N ARG A 200 32.89 -11.55 -5.30
CA ARG A 200 32.77 -11.41 -6.77
C ARG A 200 31.79 -10.29 -7.12
N SER A 201 31.82 -9.81 -8.37
CA SER A 201 30.90 -8.77 -8.85
C SER A 201 29.42 -9.18 -8.84
N ILE A 202 29.14 -10.48 -8.86
CA ILE A 202 27.78 -11.04 -8.79
C ILE A 202 27.29 -11.21 -7.35
N ASP A 203 28.21 -11.21 -6.38
CA ASP A 203 27.88 -11.27 -4.97
C ASP A 203 27.54 -9.86 -4.49
N MET A 204 26.63 -9.76 -3.53
CA MET A 204 26.11 -8.47 -3.09
C MET A 204 26.31 -8.30 -1.59
N LEU A 205 26.91 -7.18 -1.20
CA LEU A 205 27.16 -6.82 0.19
C LEU A 205 26.15 -5.77 0.66
N PHE A 206 25.52 -6.08 1.79
CA PHE A 206 24.51 -5.26 2.44
C PHE A 206 24.93 -4.93 3.87
N ARG A 207 24.63 -3.72 4.33
CA ARG A 207 24.64 -3.38 5.75
C ARG A 207 23.25 -3.65 6.32
N TRP A 208 23.17 -4.62 7.21
CA TRP A 208 21.92 -5.11 7.80
C TRP A 208 21.52 -4.29 9.02
N GLY A 209 22.52 -3.93 9.83
CA GLY A 209 22.38 -3.22 11.09
C GLY A 209 23.57 -2.32 11.38
N GLY A 210 23.70 -1.86 12.62
CA GLY A 210 24.77 -0.94 13.05
C GLY A 210 26.16 -1.44 12.65
N GLU A 211 26.55 -2.63 13.14
CA GLU A 211 27.81 -3.31 12.81
C GLU A 211 27.62 -4.63 12.06
N GLU A 212 26.37 -4.97 11.72
CA GLU A 212 25.99 -6.22 11.05
C GLU A 212 25.93 -6.06 9.52
N PHE A 213 26.47 -7.04 8.81
CA PHE A 213 26.53 -7.10 7.35
C PHE A 213 26.06 -8.45 6.81
N VAL A 214 25.51 -8.43 5.60
CA VAL A 214 25.07 -9.63 4.88
C VAL A 214 25.69 -9.68 3.51
N VAL A 215 26.17 -10.85 3.09
CA VAL A 215 26.52 -11.15 1.71
C VAL A 215 25.52 -12.15 1.13
N ILE A 216 24.94 -11.81 -0.02
CA ILE A 216 24.25 -12.78 -0.87
C ILE A 216 25.29 -13.38 -1.81
N ALA A 217 25.57 -14.69 -1.64
CA ALA A 217 26.46 -15.44 -2.51
C ALA A 217 25.64 -16.09 -3.62
N ALA A 218 25.57 -15.41 -4.77
CA ALA A 218 24.74 -15.83 -5.89
C ALA A 218 25.32 -17.08 -6.56
N SER A 219 24.46 -18.01 -6.99
CA SER A 219 24.87 -19.26 -7.66
C SER A 219 25.92 -20.07 -6.87
N THR A 220 25.92 -19.96 -5.54
CA THR A 220 26.92 -20.57 -4.66
C THR A 220 26.23 -21.34 -3.54
N GLY A 221 26.55 -22.63 -3.42
CA GLY A 221 26.06 -23.51 -2.35
C GLY A 221 26.93 -23.45 -1.10
N TYR A 222 26.54 -24.18 -0.05
CA TYR A 222 27.08 -24.08 1.30
C TYR A 222 28.60 -24.17 1.36
N ARG A 223 29.21 -25.17 0.69
CA ARG A 223 30.68 -25.34 0.70
C ARG A 223 31.42 -24.15 0.10
N GLY A 224 30.89 -23.60 -1.01
CA GLY A 224 31.47 -22.43 -1.66
C GLY A 224 31.31 -21.17 -0.81
N SER A 225 30.15 -21.01 -0.19
CA SER A 225 29.82 -19.88 0.67
C SER A 225 30.60 -19.92 1.98
N ALA A 226 30.83 -21.10 2.56
CA ALA A 226 31.69 -21.28 3.73
C ALA A 226 33.14 -20.92 3.42
N ALA A 227 33.66 -21.32 2.26
CA ALA A 227 34.99 -20.91 1.81
C ALA A 227 35.08 -19.41 1.54
N LEU A 228 34.02 -18.78 1.02
CA LEU A 228 33.95 -17.33 0.85
C LEU A 228 33.91 -16.60 2.20
N ALA A 229 33.12 -17.08 3.16
CA ALA A 229 33.04 -16.54 4.50
C ALA A 229 34.41 -16.57 5.19
N GLU A 230 35.14 -17.69 5.08
CA GLU A 230 36.48 -17.80 5.65
C GLU A 230 37.47 -16.83 5.00
N LYS A 231 37.42 -16.68 3.67
CA LYS A 231 38.24 -15.67 2.96
C LYS A 231 37.95 -14.26 3.43
N ILE A 232 36.67 -13.92 3.67
CA ILE A 232 36.28 -12.63 4.22
C ILE A 232 36.85 -12.45 5.63
N ARG A 233 36.74 -13.47 6.48
CA ARG A 233 37.27 -13.47 7.85
C ARG A 233 38.77 -13.22 7.87
N GLU A 234 39.53 -13.99 7.10
CA GLU A 234 41.00 -13.87 6.97
C GLU A 234 41.41 -12.50 6.42
N ALA A 235 40.70 -12.00 5.40
CA ALA A 235 40.99 -10.70 4.80
C ALA A 235 40.79 -9.54 5.79
N ILE A 236 39.74 -9.60 6.61
CA ILE A 236 39.46 -8.60 7.65
C ILE A 236 40.50 -8.67 8.77
N GLU A 237 40.82 -9.87 9.25
CA GLU A 237 41.81 -10.07 10.31
C GLU A 237 43.22 -9.61 9.89
N ALA A 238 43.59 -9.85 8.62
CA ALA A 238 44.86 -9.41 8.06
C ALA A 238 44.92 -7.90 7.80
N HIS A 239 43.77 -7.24 7.61
CA HIS A 239 43.71 -5.80 7.36
C HIS A 239 44.07 -5.02 8.64
N ARG A 240 44.85 -3.95 8.46
CA ARG A 240 45.18 -3.01 9.53
C ARG A 240 44.30 -1.78 9.37
N PHE A 241 43.25 -1.70 10.18
CA PHE A 241 42.34 -0.55 10.19
C PHE A 241 43.06 0.66 10.75
N GLN A 242 43.00 1.78 10.04
CA GLN A 242 43.85 2.95 10.33
C GLN A 242 43.61 3.52 11.72
N SER A 243 42.36 3.49 12.19
CA SER A 243 41.94 4.11 13.45
C SER A 243 42.15 3.23 14.69
N VAL A 244 42.16 1.89 14.53
CA VAL A 244 42.06 0.96 15.68
C VAL A 244 42.98 -0.25 15.61
N GLY A 245 43.66 -0.48 14.47
CA GLY A 245 44.51 -1.65 14.26
C GLY A 245 43.72 -2.89 13.81
N PRO A 246 44.03 -4.10 14.32
CA PRO A 246 43.36 -5.32 13.91
C PRO A 246 41.90 -5.39 14.40
N VAL A 247 41.02 -5.90 13.55
CA VAL A 247 39.60 -6.14 13.85
C VAL A 247 39.25 -7.55 13.39
N THR A 248 38.37 -8.24 14.11
CA THR A 248 37.87 -9.57 13.73
C THR A 248 36.36 -9.53 13.53
N VAL A 249 35.84 -10.55 12.86
CA VAL A 249 34.41 -10.72 12.59
C VAL A 249 33.98 -12.16 12.86
N SER A 250 32.74 -12.31 13.29
CA SER A 250 32.06 -13.60 13.42
C SER A 250 31.06 -13.77 12.27
N LEU A 251 31.08 -14.91 11.58
CA LEU A 251 30.25 -15.16 10.39
C LEU A 251 29.40 -16.43 10.51
N GLY A 252 28.14 -16.35 10.10
CA GLY A 252 27.22 -17.47 9.92
C GLY A 252 26.86 -17.65 8.45
N VAL A 253 26.79 -18.91 7.99
CA VAL A 253 26.47 -19.26 6.59
C VAL A 253 25.23 -20.13 6.54
N ALA A 254 24.31 -19.79 5.62
CA ALA A 254 23.12 -20.58 5.34
C ALA A 254 22.93 -20.75 3.82
N GLU A 255 22.59 -21.95 3.38
CA GLU A 255 22.22 -22.23 1.99
C GLU A 255 20.71 -22.45 1.89
N ARG A 256 20.10 -21.93 0.81
CA ARG A 256 18.73 -22.29 0.46
C ARG A 256 18.71 -23.71 -0.12
N ILE A 257 18.15 -24.65 0.63
CA ILE A 257 17.88 -25.99 0.13
C ILE A 257 16.66 -25.92 -0.80
N ALA A 258 16.81 -26.34 -2.06
CA ALA A 258 15.65 -26.50 -2.93
C ALA A 258 14.76 -27.62 -2.38
N PRO A 259 13.42 -27.44 -2.31
CA PRO A 259 12.54 -28.52 -1.90
C PRO A 259 12.78 -29.75 -2.79
N GLU A 260 12.94 -30.92 -2.18
CA GLU A 260 12.98 -32.18 -2.94
C GLU A 260 11.69 -32.31 -3.75
N PRO A 261 11.78 -32.77 -5.01
CA PRO A 261 10.64 -32.90 -5.91
C PRO A 261 9.61 -33.93 -5.44
#